data_AF-A0A4S9Y2A6-F1
#
_entry.id   AF-A0A4S9Y2A6-F1
#
_cell.length_a   1.000
_cell.length_b   1.000
_cell.length_c   1.000
_cell.angle_alpha   90.00
_cell.angle_beta   90.00
_cell.angle_gamma   90.00
#
_symmetry.space_group_name_H-M   'P 1'
#
loop_
_entity.id
_entity.type
_entity.pdbx_description
1 polymer ?
#
loop_
_entity_poly.entity_id
_entity_poly.type
_entity_poly.pdbx_seq_one_letter_code
_entity_poly.pdbx_strand_id
1 'polypeptide(L)'
;MIPKSSDLVPTADLQARQRNIQLIRATKINPSDLQAWLDLASHQEHLVSPAVDASSMINSERKTLADLRIAVYEKALKQFPENEAPVREELLLRLLSEASITLEAQKYKQKLQDTLQQHLTSFPIWTLYLNACQANPVEFRFEDVKAFFIRSLRTLGSNDNVNHNLEAQHMILYLTLRYTFFLRDTGYVELSIATWQALCEYHLFRPEHLAHLGRDFILADFEKFWESERPRFGEEGARGWCIHDQDDGIDPELRSILPDVLLHSRKYDE
;
A
#
# COMPACT_ATOMS: atom_id res chain seq x y z
N MET A 1 -70.06 19.81 -16.15
CA MET A 1 -69.08 18.78 -16.58
C MET A 1 -67.72 19.17 -16.01
N ILE A 2 -67.29 18.45 -14.98
CA ILE A 2 -65.96 18.60 -14.36
C ILE A 2 -64.98 17.82 -15.25
N PRO A 3 -63.89 18.40 -15.77
CA PRO A 3 -62.90 17.59 -16.44
C PRO A 3 -62.11 16.81 -15.39
N LYS A 4 -62.09 15.49 -15.59
CA LYS A 4 -61.37 14.50 -14.81
C LYS A 4 -59.90 14.89 -14.67
N SER A 5 -59.41 14.69 -13.44
CA SER A 5 -58.00 14.63 -13.06
C SER A 5 -57.14 13.96 -14.14
N SER A 6 -56.23 14.71 -14.75
CA SER A 6 -55.13 14.09 -15.49
C SER A 6 -54.22 13.44 -14.47
N ASP A 7 -54.20 12.11 -14.46
CA ASP A 7 -53.15 11.35 -13.81
C ASP A 7 -51.81 11.75 -14.43
N LEU A 8 -51.11 12.66 -13.74
CA LEU A 8 -49.75 13.06 -14.07
C LEU A 8 -48.86 11.85 -13.86
N VAL A 9 -48.56 11.13 -14.94
CA VAL A 9 -47.43 10.19 -14.97
C VAL A 9 -46.22 10.95 -14.42
N PRO A 10 -45.60 10.51 -13.30
CA PRO A 10 -44.49 11.25 -12.73
C PRO A 10 -43.38 11.29 -13.78
N THR A 11 -42.94 12.49 -14.16
CA THR A 11 -41.78 12.69 -15.03
C THR A 11 -40.60 11.90 -14.48
N ALA A 12 -39.75 11.33 -15.34
CA ALA A 12 -38.63 10.47 -14.92
C ALA A 12 -37.78 11.09 -13.79
N ASP A 13 -37.58 12.42 -13.80
CA ASP A 13 -36.92 13.18 -12.73
C ASP A 13 -37.62 13.08 -11.37
N LEU A 14 -38.97 13.15 -11.32
CA LEU A 14 -39.72 12.99 -10.08
C LEU A 14 -39.55 11.59 -9.50
N GLN A 15 -39.55 10.55 -10.35
CA GLN A 15 -39.32 9.17 -9.93
C GLN A 15 -37.90 8.98 -9.40
N ALA A 16 -36.90 9.54 -10.09
CA ALA A 16 -35.50 9.49 -9.66
C ALA A 16 -35.31 10.16 -8.29
N ARG A 17 -35.93 11.33 -8.05
CA ARG A 17 -35.88 12.01 -6.75
C ARG A 17 -36.60 11.24 -5.65
N GLN A 18 -37.76 10.67 -5.94
CA GLN A 18 -38.49 9.82 -4.97
C GLN A 18 -37.68 8.59 -4.57
N ARG A 19 -37.05 7.91 -5.53
CA ARG A 19 -36.18 6.76 -5.27
C ARG A 19 -34.96 7.16 -4.44
N ASN A 20 -34.34 8.31 -4.74
CA ASN A 20 -33.22 8.83 -3.95
C ASN A 20 -33.61 9.05 -2.48
N ILE A 21 -34.81 9.61 -2.21
CA ILE A 21 -35.31 9.78 -0.84
C ILE A 21 -35.48 8.42 -0.13
N GLN A 22 -35.97 7.40 -0.83
CA GLN A 22 -36.10 6.05 -0.27
C GLN A 22 -34.73 5.45 0.08
N LEU A 23 -33.74 5.59 -0.79
CA LEU A 23 -32.38 5.09 -0.57
C LEU A 23 -31.69 5.83 0.59
N ILE A 24 -31.86 7.16 0.71
CA ILE A 24 -31.39 7.92 1.88
C ILE A 24 -32.07 7.46 3.17
N ARG A 25 -33.36 7.08 3.12
CA ARG A 25 -34.02 6.52 4.31
C ARG A 25 -33.47 5.14 4.66
N ALA A 26 -33.19 4.29 3.67
CA ALA A 26 -32.61 2.96 3.89
C ALA A 26 -31.25 3.06 4.62
N THR A 27 -30.37 3.97 4.18
CA THR A 27 -29.07 4.19 4.84
C THR A 27 -29.17 4.76 6.26
N LYS A 28 -30.30 5.39 6.62
CA LYS A 28 -30.57 5.85 8.00
C LYS A 28 -31.18 4.76 8.88
N ILE A 29 -32.00 3.88 8.29
CA ILE A 29 -32.64 2.76 9.00
C ILE A 29 -31.60 1.71 9.35
N ASN A 30 -30.70 1.40 8.42
CA ASN A 30 -29.60 0.47 8.65
C ASN A 30 -28.26 1.06 8.16
N PRO A 31 -27.58 1.88 8.98
CA PRO A 31 -26.32 2.52 8.60
C PRO A 31 -25.17 1.54 8.31
N SER A 32 -25.24 0.32 8.82
CA SER A 32 -24.26 -0.75 8.61
C SER A 32 -24.55 -1.61 7.38
N ASP A 33 -25.56 -1.28 6.58
CA ASP A 33 -25.85 -1.97 5.33
C ASP A 33 -25.02 -1.40 4.18
N LEU A 34 -23.94 -2.09 3.81
CA LEU A 34 -23.08 -1.70 2.69
C LEU A 34 -23.90 -1.55 1.39
N GLN A 35 -24.82 -2.48 1.11
CA GLN A 35 -25.57 -2.47 -0.14
C GLN A 35 -26.46 -1.24 -0.25
N ALA A 36 -27.07 -0.80 0.85
CA ALA A 36 -27.87 0.43 0.87
C ALA A 36 -27.04 1.67 0.48
N TRP A 37 -25.77 1.74 0.89
CA TRP A 37 -24.86 2.81 0.49
C TRP A 37 -24.44 2.72 -0.98
N LEU A 38 -24.16 1.50 -1.47
CA LEU A 38 -23.79 1.26 -2.87
C LEU A 38 -24.95 1.56 -3.82
N ASP A 39 -26.18 1.20 -3.45
CA ASP A 39 -27.39 1.51 -4.21
C ASP A 39 -27.61 3.02 -4.27
N LEU A 40 -27.43 3.72 -3.13
CA LEU A 40 -27.53 5.18 -3.10
C LEU A 40 -26.49 5.85 -4.00
N ALA A 41 -25.23 5.40 -3.97
CA ALA A 41 -24.16 5.94 -4.80
C ALA A 41 -24.41 5.68 -6.30
N SER A 42 -24.86 4.48 -6.65
CA SER A 42 -25.18 4.11 -8.04
C SER A 42 -26.33 4.96 -8.58
N HIS A 43 -27.37 5.17 -7.77
CA HIS A 43 -28.56 5.94 -8.13
C HIS A 43 -28.30 7.44 -8.36
N GLN A 44 -27.15 7.99 -7.93
CA GLN A 44 -26.80 9.40 -8.21
C GLN A 44 -26.74 9.70 -9.71
N GLU A 45 -26.44 8.69 -10.55
CA GLU A 45 -26.40 8.83 -12.00
C GLU A 45 -27.73 9.33 -12.58
N HIS A 46 -28.84 8.76 -12.10
CA HIS A 46 -30.19 9.13 -12.54
C HIS A 46 -30.61 10.54 -12.11
N LEU A 47 -29.90 11.16 -11.15
CA LEU A 47 -30.14 12.55 -10.76
C LEU A 47 -29.36 13.53 -11.61
N VAL A 48 -28.22 13.12 -12.15
CA VAL A 48 -27.35 13.97 -12.98
C VAL A 48 -27.75 13.87 -14.45
N SER A 49 -28.04 12.66 -14.95
CA SER A 49 -28.47 12.41 -16.33
C SER A 49 -29.66 11.43 -16.38
N PRO A 50 -30.90 11.92 -16.21
CA PRO A 50 -32.09 11.06 -16.20
C PRO A 50 -32.47 10.46 -17.58
N ALA A 51 -31.86 10.93 -18.67
CA ALA A 51 -32.33 10.69 -20.04
C ALA A 51 -31.24 10.22 -21.02
N VAL A 52 -29.99 10.10 -20.58
CA VAL A 52 -28.86 9.74 -21.45
C VAL A 52 -27.99 8.70 -20.74
N ASP A 53 -27.56 7.68 -21.48
CA ASP A 53 -26.65 6.64 -20.98
C ASP A 53 -25.39 7.27 -20.35
N ALA A 54 -24.87 6.69 -19.25
CA ALA A 54 -23.66 7.14 -18.55
C ALA A 54 -22.47 7.41 -19.49
N SER A 55 -22.36 6.61 -20.56
CA SER A 55 -21.30 6.71 -21.56
C SER A 55 -21.35 8.02 -22.36
N SER A 56 -22.52 8.64 -22.48
CA SER A 56 -22.76 9.87 -23.21
C SER A 56 -22.70 11.13 -22.34
N MET A 57 -22.42 11.00 -21.03
CA MET A 57 -22.28 12.15 -20.13
C MET A 57 -21.09 13.03 -20.52
N ILE A 58 -21.29 14.35 -20.47
CA ILE A 58 -20.24 15.35 -20.69
C ILE A 58 -19.31 15.39 -19.47
N ASN A 59 -18.06 15.80 -19.65
CA ASN A 59 -17.06 15.86 -18.57
C ASN A 59 -17.54 16.60 -17.29
N SER A 60 -18.33 17.66 -17.41
CA SER A 60 -18.89 18.38 -16.26
C SER A 60 -19.90 17.55 -15.46
N GLU A 61 -20.74 16.77 -16.16
CA GLU A 61 -21.72 15.88 -15.55
C GLU A 61 -21.00 14.69 -14.87
N ARG A 62 -19.97 14.12 -15.52
CA ARG A 62 -19.14 13.06 -14.93
C ARG A 62 -18.47 13.50 -13.63
N LYS A 63 -17.90 14.71 -13.61
CA LYS A 63 -17.31 15.29 -12.38
C LYS A 63 -18.36 15.50 -11.29
N THR A 64 -19.53 16.01 -11.65
CA THR A 64 -20.64 16.21 -10.71
C THR A 64 -21.11 14.88 -10.12
N LEU A 65 -21.26 13.85 -10.94
CA LEU A 65 -21.63 12.51 -10.49
C LEU A 65 -20.58 11.92 -9.54
N ALA A 66 -19.30 12.04 -9.89
CA ALA A 66 -18.20 11.58 -9.06
C ALA A 66 -18.17 12.30 -7.70
N ASP A 67 -18.35 13.62 -7.67
CA ASP A 67 -18.43 14.39 -6.42
C ASP A 67 -19.61 13.94 -5.52
N LEU A 68 -20.78 13.68 -6.11
CA LEU A 68 -21.93 13.14 -5.38
C LEU A 68 -21.63 11.76 -4.79
N ARG A 69 -21.00 10.86 -5.57
CA ARG A 69 -20.63 9.51 -5.11
C ARG A 69 -19.57 9.55 -4.02
N ILE A 70 -18.54 10.39 -4.15
CA ILE A 70 -17.53 10.62 -3.12
C ILE A 70 -18.22 11.02 -1.81
N ALA A 71 -19.15 11.99 -1.85
CA ALA A 71 -19.87 12.42 -0.65
C ALA A 71 -20.73 11.31 -0.02
N VAL A 72 -21.26 10.37 -0.81
CA VAL A 72 -21.95 9.17 -0.30
C VAL A 72 -20.97 8.23 0.38
N TYR A 73 -19.85 7.90 -0.26
CA TYR A 73 -18.84 6.99 0.30
C TYR A 73 -18.18 7.55 1.57
N GLU A 74 -17.90 8.86 1.63
CA GLU A 74 -17.39 9.51 2.85
C GLU A 74 -18.38 9.44 4.02
N LYS A 75 -19.68 9.50 3.75
CA LYS A 75 -20.71 9.31 4.78
C LYS A 75 -20.79 7.86 5.23
N ALA A 76 -20.74 6.92 4.28
CA ALA A 76 -20.73 5.49 4.56
C ALA A 76 -19.54 5.11 5.46
N LEU A 77 -18.33 5.55 5.11
CA LEU A 77 -17.10 5.29 5.87
C LEU A 77 -17.15 5.76 7.34
N LYS A 78 -18.01 6.71 7.68
CA LYS A 78 -18.21 7.16 9.07
C LYS A 78 -19.11 6.22 9.88
N GLN A 79 -19.88 5.36 9.23
CA GLN A 79 -20.79 4.41 9.88
C GLN A 79 -20.13 3.05 10.12
N PHE A 80 -19.16 2.67 9.29
CA PHE A 80 -18.46 1.39 9.42
C PHE A 80 -17.27 1.48 10.38
N PRO A 81 -17.23 0.68 11.45
CA PRO A 81 -16.12 0.68 12.41
C PRO A 81 -14.84 0.04 11.84
N GLU A 82 -13.67 0.31 12.44
CA GLU A 82 -12.36 -0.13 11.93
C GLU A 82 -12.19 -1.66 11.87
N ASN A 83 -12.90 -2.41 12.70
CA ASN A 83 -12.90 -3.88 12.70
C ASN A 83 -13.58 -4.48 11.45
N GLU A 84 -14.33 -3.69 10.68
CA GLU A 84 -14.89 -4.10 9.38
C GLU A 84 -13.95 -3.70 8.23
N ALA A 85 -12.68 -4.08 8.35
CA ALA A 85 -11.62 -3.70 7.42
C ALA A 85 -11.94 -3.99 5.94
N PRO A 86 -12.52 -5.15 5.55
CA PRO A 86 -12.84 -5.43 4.15
C PRO A 86 -13.91 -4.49 3.57
N VAL A 87 -14.96 -4.20 4.34
CA VAL A 87 -16.05 -3.31 3.92
C VAL A 87 -15.55 -1.88 3.76
N ARG A 88 -14.73 -1.42 4.70
CA ARG A 88 -14.10 -0.09 4.63
C ARG A 88 -13.14 0.02 3.45
N GLU A 89 -12.33 -1.01 3.19
CA GLU A 89 -11.46 -1.06 2.02
C GLU A 89 -12.26 -0.95 0.71
N GLU A 90 -13.37 -1.68 0.60
CA GLU A 90 -14.24 -1.64 -0.58
C GLU A 90 -14.82 -0.24 -0.85
N LEU A 91 -15.26 0.45 0.21
CA LEU A 91 -15.74 1.83 0.13
C LEU A 91 -14.62 2.81 -0.24
N LEU A 92 -13.43 2.64 0.33
CA LEU A 92 -12.25 3.45 0.01
C LEU A 92 -11.84 3.28 -1.45
N LEU A 93 -11.84 2.06 -1.98
CA LEU A 93 -11.50 1.80 -3.37
C LEU A 93 -12.46 2.49 -4.34
N ARG A 94 -13.77 2.45 -4.05
CA ARG A 94 -14.76 3.18 -4.86
C ARG A 94 -14.58 4.69 -4.77
N LEU A 95 -14.34 5.22 -3.57
CA LEU A 95 -14.04 6.63 -3.37
C LEU A 95 -12.80 7.06 -4.15
N LEU A 96 -11.72 6.28 -4.10
CA LEU A 96 -10.49 6.55 -4.85
C LEU A 96 -10.69 6.43 -6.36
N SER A 97 -11.56 5.54 -6.82
CA SER A 97 -11.94 5.45 -8.23
C SER A 97 -12.63 6.74 -8.69
N GLU A 98 -13.64 7.22 -7.96
CA GLU A 98 -14.34 8.46 -8.28
C GLU A 98 -13.42 9.70 -8.16
N ALA A 99 -12.52 9.71 -7.17
CA ALA A 99 -11.55 10.79 -6.99
C ALA A 99 -10.56 10.93 -8.16
N SER A 100 -10.31 9.85 -8.92
CA SER A 100 -9.47 9.90 -10.12
C SER A 100 -10.09 10.73 -11.25
N ILE A 101 -11.43 10.89 -11.24
CA ILE A 101 -12.18 11.64 -12.24
C ILE A 101 -12.20 13.14 -11.90
N THR A 102 -12.26 13.47 -10.61
CA THR A 102 -12.44 14.83 -10.12
C THR A 102 -11.12 15.56 -9.87
N LEU A 103 -10.10 14.85 -9.39
CA LEU A 103 -8.81 15.43 -9.02
C LEU A 103 -7.82 15.47 -10.18
N GLU A 104 -6.97 16.49 -10.16
CA GLU A 104 -5.77 16.54 -10.99
C GLU A 104 -4.76 15.46 -10.55
N ALA A 105 -3.93 14.97 -11.50
CA ALA A 105 -3.04 13.83 -11.29
C ALA A 105 -2.19 13.92 -10.01
N GLN A 106 -1.56 15.07 -9.75
CA GLN A 106 -0.72 15.26 -8.56
C GLN A 106 -1.53 15.23 -7.25
N LYS A 107 -2.73 15.83 -7.23
CA LYS A 107 -3.63 15.78 -6.06
C LYS A 107 -4.16 14.37 -5.83
N TYR A 108 -4.46 13.64 -6.90
CA TYR A 108 -4.88 12.25 -6.83
C TYR A 108 -3.78 11.36 -6.27
N LYS A 109 -2.53 11.51 -6.75
CA LYS A 109 -1.36 10.81 -6.22
C LYS A 109 -1.16 11.08 -4.72
N GLN A 110 -1.29 12.33 -4.29
CA GLN A 110 -1.20 12.68 -2.88
C GLN A 110 -2.29 12.00 -2.04
N LYS A 111 -3.56 12.04 -2.50
CA LYS A 111 -4.67 11.37 -1.82
C LYS A 111 -4.45 9.86 -1.69
N LEU A 112 -3.92 9.22 -2.73
CA LEU A 112 -3.54 7.80 -2.70
C LEU A 112 -2.43 7.54 -1.68
N GLN A 113 -1.38 8.37 -1.63
CA GLN A 113 -0.32 8.25 -0.63
C GLN A 113 -0.87 8.36 0.79
N ASP A 114 -1.70 9.38 1.06
CA ASP A 114 -2.28 9.62 2.38
C ASP A 114 -3.16 8.45 2.82
N THR A 115 -3.98 7.93 1.91
CA THR A 115 -4.84 6.76 2.18
C THR A 115 -3.99 5.53 2.45
N LEU A 116 -2.93 5.32 1.67
CA LEU A 116 -2.09 4.14 1.81
C LEU A 116 -1.26 4.15 3.10
N GLN A 117 -0.87 5.31 3.62
CA GLN A 117 -0.22 5.40 4.94
C GLN A 117 -1.13 4.89 6.07
N GLN A 118 -2.44 4.97 5.91
CA GLN A 118 -3.43 4.44 6.86
C GLN A 118 -3.77 2.97 6.59
N HIS A 119 -3.50 2.47 5.38
CA HIS A 119 -3.89 1.15 4.90
C HIS A 119 -2.73 0.43 4.20
N LEU A 120 -1.57 0.35 4.87
CA LEU A 120 -0.32 -0.15 4.26
C LEU A 120 -0.40 -1.61 3.78
N THR A 121 -1.32 -2.40 4.34
CA THR A 121 -1.54 -3.80 3.95
C THR A 121 -2.53 -3.97 2.78
N SER A 122 -3.11 -2.89 2.27
CA SER A 122 -4.08 -2.95 1.16
C SER A 122 -3.40 -3.08 -0.20
N PHE A 123 -3.38 -4.30 -0.74
CA PHE A 123 -2.86 -4.57 -2.09
C PHE A 123 -3.60 -3.78 -3.19
N PRO A 124 -4.95 -3.66 -3.18
CA PRO A 124 -5.66 -2.89 -4.20
C PRO A 124 -5.28 -1.40 -4.20
N ILE A 125 -5.10 -0.77 -3.03
CA ILE A 125 -4.71 0.65 -2.95
C ILE A 125 -3.27 0.84 -3.44
N TRP A 126 -2.35 -0.09 -3.12
CA TRP A 126 -1.00 -0.09 -3.69
C TRP A 126 -1.01 -0.15 -5.21
N THR A 127 -1.89 -0.97 -5.80
CA THR A 127 -2.02 -1.08 -7.25
C THR A 127 -2.49 0.24 -7.87
N LEU A 128 -3.49 0.90 -7.28
CA LEU A 128 -3.94 2.23 -7.73
C LEU A 128 -2.82 3.27 -7.65
N TYR A 129 -2.06 3.29 -6.55
CA TYR A 129 -0.94 4.22 -6.38
C TYR A 129 0.14 4.03 -7.44
N LEU A 130 0.57 2.79 -7.67
CA LEU A 130 1.62 2.51 -8.66
C LEU A 130 1.16 2.82 -10.09
N ASN A 131 -0.10 2.51 -10.42
CA ASN A 131 -0.68 2.89 -11.70
C ASN A 131 -0.72 4.42 -11.88
N ALA A 132 -1.07 5.17 -10.82
CA ALA A 132 -1.07 6.64 -10.85
C ALA A 132 0.33 7.21 -11.04
N CYS A 133 1.36 6.60 -10.45
CA CYS A 133 2.76 6.98 -10.68
C CYS A 133 3.21 6.76 -12.13
N GLN A 134 2.67 5.73 -12.80
CA GLN A 134 3.03 5.36 -14.17
C GLN A 134 2.16 6.05 -15.24
N ALA A 135 1.03 6.64 -14.86
CA ALA A 135 0.07 7.24 -15.79
C ALA A 135 0.59 8.50 -16.50
N ASN A 136 1.52 9.25 -15.89
CA ASN A 136 2.11 10.46 -16.48
C ASN A 136 3.64 10.42 -16.38
N PRO A 137 4.35 10.04 -17.44
CA PRO A 137 5.80 9.92 -17.42
C PRO A 137 6.51 11.27 -17.23
N VAL A 138 5.86 12.40 -17.52
CA VAL A 138 6.43 13.75 -17.35
C VAL A 138 6.52 14.14 -15.88
N GLU A 139 5.53 13.75 -15.09
CA GLU A 139 5.47 14.06 -13.64
C GLU A 139 6.12 12.96 -12.79
N PHE A 140 6.53 11.85 -13.42
CA PHE A 140 7.18 10.76 -12.72
C PHE A 140 8.53 11.20 -12.15
N ARG A 141 8.72 10.94 -10.85
CA ARG A 141 9.95 11.24 -10.12
C ARG A 141 10.38 9.96 -9.40
N PHE A 142 11.51 9.42 -9.83
CA PHE A 142 12.09 8.19 -9.26
C PHE A 142 12.26 8.29 -7.74
N GLU A 143 12.87 9.37 -7.25
CA GLU A 143 13.15 9.56 -5.82
C GLU A 143 11.88 9.64 -4.97
N ASP A 144 10.80 10.22 -5.48
CA ASP A 144 9.53 10.32 -4.75
C ASP A 144 8.93 8.92 -4.50
N VAL A 145 8.94 8.06 -5.54
CA VAL A 145 8.40 6.70 -5.47
C VAL A 145 9.28 5.80 -4.61
N LYS A 146 10.61 5.90 -4.78
CA LYS A 146 11.60 5.21 -3.94
C LYS A 146 11.45 5.56 -2.46
N ALA A 147 11.41 6.86 -2.14
CA ALA A 147 11.24 7.32 -0.76
C ALA A 147 9.94 6.81 -0.14
N PHE A 148 8.87 6.75 -0.94
CA PHE A 148 7.60 6.19 -0.50
C PHE A 148 7.67 4.69 -0.20
N PHE A 149 8.30 3.87 -1.06
CA PHE A 149 8.54 2.45 -0.78
C PHE A 149 9.34 2.25 0.51
N ILE A 150 10.46 2.96 0.66
CA ILE A 150 11.34 2.85 1.83
C ILE A 150 10.60 3.24 3.10
N ARG A 151 9.85 4.36 3.08
CA ARG A 151 9.05 4.80 4.22
C ARG A 151 8.00 3.75 4.60
N SER A 152 7.28 3.21 3.63
CA SER A 152 6.25 2.20 3.87
C SER A 152 6.81 0.89 4.42
N LEU A 153 7.95 0.41 3.89
CA LEU A 153 8.66 -0.77 4.42
C LEU A 153 9.13 -0.53 5.86
N ARG A 154 9.65 0.67 6.17
CA ARG A 154 10.06 1.05 7.53
C ARG A 154 8.86 1.07 8.48
N THR A 155 7.76 1.72 8.10
CA THR A 155 6.55 1.78 8.94
C THR A 155 5.97 0.40 9.21
N LEU A 156 5.93 -0.48 8.19
CA LEU A 156 5.50 -1.86 8.37
C LEU A 156 6.46 -2.61 9.30
N GLY A 157 7.77 -2.56 9.06
CA GLY A 157 8.78 -3.30 9.82
C GLY A 157 9.04 -2.81 11.25
N SER A 158 8.67 -1.57 11.57
CA SER A 158 8.76 -1.00 12.93
C SER A 158 7.56 -1.37 13.83
N ASN A 159 6.54 -2.02 13.29
CA ASN A 159 5.38 -2.41 14.08
C ASN A 159 5.75 -3.63 14.94
N ASP A 160 5.73 -3.49 16.28
CA ASP A 160 6.22 -4.52 17.22
C ASP A 160 5.54 -5.89 17.03
N ASN A 161 4.35 -5.90 16.42
CA ASN A 161 3.58 -7.10 16.13
C ASN A 161 3.89 -7.74 14.77
N VAL A 162 4.86 -7.27 13.97
CA VAL A 162 5.17 -7.86 12.64
C VAL A 162 5.45 -9.35 12.73
N ASN A 163 6.19 -9.78 13.75
CA ASN A 163 6.51 -11.20 13.94
C ASN A 163 5.27 -12.07 14.23
N HIS A 164 4.16 -11.45 14.64
CA HIS A 164 2.89 -12.11 14.94
C HIS A 164 1.77 -11.75 13.94
N ASN A 165 2.06 -10.88 12.95
CA ASN A 165 1.11 -10.44 11.95
C ASN A 165 1.54 -10.93 10.56
N LEU A 166 0.99 -12.07 10.15
CA LEU A 166 1.26 -12.69 8.84
C LEU A 166 0.92 -11.77 7.67
N GLU A 167 -0.14 -10.95 7.76
CA GLU A 167 -0.48 -10.01 6.70
C GLU A 167 0.60 -8.94 6.51
N ALA A 168 1.13 -8.41 7.61
CA ALA A 168 2.24 -7.46 7.56
C ALA A 168 3.51 -8.10 6.98
N GLN A 169 3.83 -9.35 7.34
CA GLN A 169 4.97 -10.08 6.78
C GLN A 169 4.83 -10.31 5.27
N HIS A 170 3.67 -10.79 4.82
CA HIS A 170 3.37 -10.95 3.40
C HIS A 170 3.47 -9.62 2.65
N MET A 171 3.01 -8.52 3.25
CA MET A 171 3.09 -7.22 2.62
C MET A 171 4.51 -6.65 2.58
N ILE A 172 5.36 -6.88 3.58
CA ILE A 172 6.78 -6.52 3.52
C ILE A 172 7.46 -7.25 2.36
N LEU A 173 7.23 -8.56 2.21
CA LEU A 173 7.77 -9.34 1.09
C LEU A 173 7.25 -8.84 -0.25
N TYR A 174 5.94 -8.62 -0.37
CA TYR A 174 5.33 -8.08 -1.57
C TYR A 174 5.89 -6.71 -1.97
N LEU A 175 6.02 -5.78 -1.01
CA LEU A 175 6.56 -4.45 -1.29
C LEU A 175 8.04 -4.48 -1.63
N THR A 176 8.81 -5.39 -1.02
CA THR A 176 10.22 -5.62 -1.39
C THR A 176 10.33 -6.11 -2.84
N LEU A 177 9.48 -7.04 -3.24
CA LEU A 177 9.41 -7.51 -4.63
C LEU A 177 9.01 -6.39 -5.60
N ARG A 178 7.95 -5.62 -5.28
CA ARG A 178 7.53 -4.49 -6.12
C ARG A 178 8.59 -3.40 -6.21
N TYR A 179 9.28 -3.12 -5.10
CA TYR A 179 10.35 -2.13 -5.06
C TYR A 179 11.53 -2.55 -5.95
N THR A 180 11.94 -3.81 -5.88
CA THR A 180 13.07 -4.31 -6.71
C THR A 180 12.71 -4.37 -8.20
N PHE A 181 11.48 -4.76 -8.55
CA PHE A 181 10.99 -4.60 -9.93
C PHE A 181 10.99 -3.14 -10.37
N PHE A 182 10.51 -2.23 -9.53
CA PHE A 182 10.54 -0.79 -9.80
C PHE A 182 11.96 -0.27 -10.07
N LEU A 183 12.94 -0.66 -9.24
CA LEU A 183 14.34 -0.31 -9.45
C LEU A 183 14.86 -0.83 -10.79
N ARG A 184 14.61 -2.11 -11.09
CA ARG A 184 15.02 -2.73 -12.35
C ARG A 184 14.42 -2.01 -13.56
N ASP A 185 13.11 -1.78 -13.54
CA ASP A 185 12.37 -1.18 -14.66
C ASP A 185 12.73 0.30 -14.90
N THR A 186 13.32 0.95 -13.89
CA THR A 186 13.83 2.34 -13.98
C THR A 186 15.33 2.42 -14.25
N GLY A 187 16.00 1.29 -14.53
CA GLY A 187 17.42 1.24 -14.91
C GLY A 187 18.39 0.99 -13.76
N TYR A 188 17.92 0.87 -12.52
CA TYR A 188 18.73 0.58 -11.34
C TYR A 188 18.84 -0.93 -11.08
N VAL A 189 19.24 -1.68 -12.12
CA VAL A 189 19.30 -3.14 -12.08
C VAL A 189 20.28 -3.64 -11.03
N GLU A 190 21.47 -3.02 -10.94
CA GLU A 190 22.49 -3.37 -9.95
C GLU A 190 21.96 -3.18 -8.52
N LEU A 191 21.29 -2.05 -8.25
CA LEU A 191 20.67 -1.80 -6.94
C LEU A 191 19.54 -2.78 -6.63
N SER A 192 18.76 -3.18 -7.65
CA SER A 192 17.72 -4.21 -7.48
C SER A 192 18.32 -5.55 -7.07
N ILE A 193 19.41 -5.97 -7.72
CA ILE A 193 20.12 -7.23 -7.39
C ILE A 193 20.75 -7.11 -6.00
N ALA A 194 21.49 -6.04 -5.76
CA ALA A 194 22.13 -5.74 -4.48
C ALA A 194 21.15 -5.73 -3.30
N THR A 195 19.91 -5.26 -3.51
CA THR A 195 18.86 -5.30 -2.48
C THR A 195 18.54 -6.73 -2.06
N TRP A 196 18.37 -7.65 -3.02
CA TRP A 196 18.12 -9.06 -2.72
C TRP A 196 19.33 -9.75 -2.12
N GLN A 197 20.53 -9.49 -2.65
CA GLN A 197 21.78 -9.99 -2.09
C GLN A 197 21.91 -9.58 -0.62
N ALA A 198 21.72 -8.29 -0.32
CA ALA A 198 21.81 -7.78 1.05
C ALA A 198 20.79 -8.45 1.98
N LEU A 199 19.54 -8.63 1.54
CA LEU A 199 18.51 -9.32 2.33
C LEU A 199 18.88 -10.78 2.59
N CYS A 200 19.37 -11.51 1.58
CA CYS A 200 19.81 -12.89 1.75
C CYS A 200 20.99 -12.98 2.72
N GLU A 201 22.02 -12.15 2.54
CA GLU A 201 23.19 -12.13 3.41
C GLU A 201 22.81 -11.81 4.86
N TYR A 202 22.03 -10.76 5.07
CA TYR A 202 21.64 -10.28 6.39
C TYR A 202 20.73 -11.24 7.17
N HIS A 203 19.86 -11.99 6.47
CA HIS A 203 18.87 -12.87 7.09
C HIS A 203 19.25 -14.36 7.08
N LEU A 204 20.00 -14.84 6.08
CA LEU A 204 20.31 -16.27 5.91
C LEU A 204 21.77 -16.59 6.24
N PHE A 205 22.69 -15.64 6.04
CA PHE A 205 24.12 -15.85 6.23
C PHE A 205 24.66 -14.99 7.39
N ARG A 206 23.82 -14.64 8.36
CA ARG A 206 24.29 -13.89 9.53
C ARG A 206 25.23 -14.76 10.39
N PRO A 207 26.42 -14.25 10.79
CA PRO A 207 27.23 -14.91 11.79
C PRO A 207 26.48 -15.15 13.11
N GLU A 208 26.53 -16.37 13.66
CA GLU A 208 25.76 -16.75 14.85
C GLU A 208 26.04 -15.87 16.08
N HIS A 209 27.30 -15.44 16.26
CA HIS A 209 27.68 -14.61 17.41
C HIS A 209 27.05 -13.21 17.39
N LEU A 210 26.58 -12.74 16.22
CA LEU A 210 25.85 -11.47 16.08
C LEU A 210 24.35 -11.62 16.36
N ALA A 211 23.82 -12.86 16.42
CA ALA A 211 22.38 -13.10 16.56
C ALA A 211 21.78 -12.50 17.85
N HIS A 212 22.60 -12.30 18.87
CA HIS A 212 22.19 -11.79 20.18
C HIS A 212 22.49 -10.29 20.37
N LEU A 213 23.14 -9.64 19.41
CA LEU A 213 23.50 -8.23 19.51
C LEU A 213 22.34 -7.31 19.14
N GLY A 214 22.45 -6.05 19.56
CA GLY A 214 21.52 -5.00 19.15
C GLY A 214 21.60 -4.73 17.64
N ARG A 215 20.47 -4.33 17.04
CA ARG A 215 20.34 -4.07 15.60
C ARG A 215 21.46 -3.18 15.05
N ASP A 216 21.84 -2.13 15.77
CA ASP A 216 22.83 -1.17 15.30
C ASP A 216 24.23 -1.80 15.17
N PHE A 217 24.60 -2.68 16.10
CA PHE A 217 25.86 -3.44 16.03
C PHE A 217 25.84 -4.43 14.85
N ILE A 218 24.72 -5.13 14.65
CA ILE A 218 24.56 -6.05 13.53
C ILE A 218 24.68 -5.30 12.19
N LEU A 219 24.07 -4.11 12.07
CA LEU A 219 24.15 -3.29 10.86
C LEU A 219 25.55 -2.74 10.62
N ALA A 220 26.25 -2.29 11.67
CA ALA A 220 27.63 -1.79 11.54
C ALA A 220 28.61 -2.90 11.11
N ASP A 221 28.43 -4.11 11.61
CA ASP A 221 29.23 -5.26 11.16
C ASP A 221 28.88 -5.67 9.73
N PHE A 222 27.59 -5.69 9.39
CA PHE A 222 27.13 -5.97 8.04
C PHE A 222 27.68 -4.97 7.01
N GLU A 223 27.78 -3.69 7.38
CA GLU A 223 28.37 -2.64 6.54
C GLU A 223 29.84 -2.93 6.22
N LYS A 224 30.64 -3.37 7.20
CA LYS A 224 32.04 -3.80 6.97
C LYS A 224 32.13 -4.95 5.98
N PHE A 225 31.28 -5.96 6.15
CA PHE A 225 31.19 -7.06 5.18
C PHE A 225 30.80 -6.53 3.78
N TRP A 226 29.82 -5.63 3.71
CA TRP A 226 29.33 -5.09 2.43
C TRP A 226 30.39 -4.27 1.68
N GLU A 227 31.25 -3.56 2.41
CA GLU A 227 32.38 -2.77 1.90
C GLU A 227 33.64 -3.60 1.59
N SER A 228 33.72 -4.86 2.06
CA SER A 228 34.89 -5.73 1.85
C SER A 228 35.11 -6.19 0.40
N GLU A 229 34.18 -5.85 -0.52
CA GLU A 229 34.16 -6.28 -1.93
C GLU A 229 34.19 -7.80 -2.15
N ARG A 230 33.95 -8.60 -1.11
CA ARG A 230 33.87 -10.06 -1.24
C ARG A 230 32.66 -10.48 -2.07
N PRO A 231 32.73 -11.63 -2.77
CA PRO A 231 31.61 -12.14 -3.55
C PRO A 231 30.36 -12.34 -2.67
N ARG A 232 29.25 -11.75 -3.09
CA ARG A 232 27.97 -11.74 -2.38
C ARG A 232 27.10 -12.90 -2.83
N PHE A 233 26.04 -13.19 -2.07
CA PHE A 233 25.05 -14.21 -2.42
C PHE A 233 24.71 -14.22 -3.92
N GLY A 234 24.85 -15.39 -4.55
CA GLY A 234 24.59 -15.59 -5.98
C GLY A 234 25.75 -15.25 -6.92
N GLU A 235 26.86 -14.71 -6.43
CA GLU A 235 28.08 -14.47 -7.20
C GLU A 235 29.02 -15.69 -7.14
N GLU A 236 29.93 -15.77 -8.11
CA GLU A 236 30.92 -16.84 -8.15
C GLU A 236 31.90 -16.73 -6.97
N GLY A 237 32.06 -17.83 -6.24
CA GLY A 237 32.92 -17.86 -5.04
C GLY A 237 32.30 -17.24 -3.79
N ALA A 238 31.00 -16.94 -3.79
CA ALA A 238 30.29 -16.43 -2.62
C ALA A 238 30.34 -17.43 -1.46
N ARG A 239 30.84 -16.96 -0.32
CA ARG A 239 30.91 -17.71 0.94
C ARG A 239 29.90 -17.21 1.99
N GLY A 240 29.30 -16.06 1.75
CA GLY A 240 28.33 -15.41 2.64
C GLY A 240 28.98 -14.67 3.81
N TRP A 241 28.20 -13.81 4.45
CA TRP A 241 28.65 -12.99 5.58
C TRP A 241 29.12 -13.81 6.79
N CYS A 242 28.52 -14.98 7.04
CA CYS A 242 28.84 -15.83 8.21
C CYS A 242 30.30 -16.30 8.27
N ILE A 243 30.99 -16.34 7.12
CA ILE A 243 32.39 -16.76 7.00
C ILE A 243 33.34 -15.55 7.05
N HIS A 244 32.86 -14.33 6.82
CA HIS A 244 33.69 -13.12 6.84
C HIS A 244 34.48 -12.98 8.16
N ASP A 245 33.82 -13.17 9.30
CA ASP A 245 34.45 -13.04 10.62
C ASP A 245 35.34 -14.22 11.01
N GLN A 246 35.37 -15.27 10.18
CA GLN A 246 36.33 -16.38 10.36
C GLN A 246 37.71 -15.98 9.83
N ASP A 247 37.76 -15.25 8.71
CA ASP A 247 39.00 -14.91 8.02
C ASP A 247 39.67 -13.66 8.59
N ASP A 248 38.89 -12.65 9.00
CA ASP A 248 39.44 -11.37 9.51
C ASP A 248 39.53 -11.33 11.06
N GLY A 249 38.99 -12.37 11.72
CA GLY A 249 38.87 -12.46 13.17
C GLY A 249 37.80 -11.52 13.74
N ILE A 250 37.27 -11.84 14.93
CA ILE A 250 36.26 -10.99 15.58
C ILE A 250 36.84 -9.60 15.84
N ASP A 251 36.11 -8.55 15.47
CA ASP A 251 36.48 -7.15 15.70
C ASP A 251 36.86 -6.92 17.18
N PRO A 252 38.00 -6.28 17.49
CA PRO A 252 38.41 -5.95 18.85
C PRO A 252 37.36 -5.21 19.70
N GLU A 253 36.56 -4.33 19.10
CA GLU A 253 35.48 -3.62 19.80
C GLU A 253 34.33 -4.57 20.15
N LEU A 254 33.96 -5.49 19.25
CA LEU A 254 32.95 -6.52 19.52
C LEU A 254 33.43 -7.54 20.56
N ARG A 255 34.72 -7.89 20.57
CA ARG A 255 35.32 -8.76 21.60
C ARG A 255 35.16 -8.20 23.01
N SER A 256 35.13 -6.88 23.18
CA SER A 256 34.98 -6.25 24.49
C SER A 256 33.55 -6.30 25.05
N ILE A 257 32.57 -6.58 24.18
CA ILE A 257 31.13 -6.56 24.49
C ILE A 257 30.56 -7.99 24.55
N LEU A 258 31.17 -8.94 23.85
CA LEU A 258 30.74 -10.35 23.81
C LEU A 258 31.12 -11.08 25.12
N PRO A 259 30.20 -11.87 25.72
CA PRO A 259 30.54 -12.77 26.82
C PRO A 259 31.58 -13.81 26.38
N ASP A 260 32.56 -14.13 27.25
CA ASP A 260 33.67 -15.07 26.98
C ASP A 260 33.21 -16.43 26.40
N VAL A 261 31.98 -16.86 26.71
CA VAL A 261 31.38 -18.12 26.24
C VAL A 261 31.17 -18.15 24.71
N LEU A 262 30.94 -17.00 24.07
CA LEU A 262 30.77 -16.91 22.61
C LEU A 262 32.09 -16.73 21.86
N LEU A 263 33.17 -16.35 22.57
CA LEU A 263 34.52 -16.25 22.02
C LEU A 263 35.23 -17.61 21.94
N HIS A 264 34.75 -18.61 22.69
CA HIS A 264 35.38 -19.92 22.84
C HIS A 264 34.74 -21.07 22.05
N SER A 265 33.70 -20.84 21.23
CA SER A 265 33.09 -21.91 20.42
C SER A 265 33.96 -22.39 19.24
N ARG A 266 35.16 -21.84 19.03
CA ARG A 266 36.06 -22.18 17.91
C ARG A 266 37.39 -22.80 18.35
N LYS A 267 37.36 -23.98 18.98
CA LYS A 267 38.56 -24.85 19.10
C LYS A 267 38.24 -26.35 19.10
N TYR A 268 37.36 -26.84 18.24
CA TYR A 268 37.26 -28.25 17.81
C TYR A 268 36.47 -28.16 16.49
N ASP A 269 36.96 -28.52 15.30
CA ASP A 269 37.60 -29.77 14.91
C ASP A 269 38.66 -29.54 13.80
N GLU A 270 39.73 -30.33 13.87
CA GLU A 270 40.63 -30.66 12.74
C GLU A 270 39.97 -31.67 11.78
#